data_AF-A0A8T7FJ83-F1
#
_entry.id   AF-A0A8T7FJ83-F1
#
_cell.length_a   1.000
_cell.length_b   1.000
_cell.length_c   1.000
_cell.angle_alpha   90.00
_cell.angle_beta   90.00
_cell.angle_gamma   90.00
#
_symmetry.space_group_name_H-M   'P 1'
#
loop_
_entity.id
_entity.type
_entity.pdbx_description
1 polymer ?
#
loop_
_entity_poly.entity_id
_entity_poly.type
_entity_poly.pdbx_seq_one_letter_code
_entity_poly.pdbx_strand_id
1 'polypeptide(L)'
;MYKSKFSIDGDEDPENIVEGYTDGTLWNGWANVCFTREQVSAWLDASPYDYRFLEANTKMNKRDYPVLLIYFDDREEIIESTPLPTDNGEILEGYFMEGYCFVDINKD
;
A
#
# COMPACT_ATOMS: atom_id res chain seq x y z
N MET A 1 9.27 -9.80 1.76
CA MET A 1 9.49 -8.48 1.12
C MET A 1 10.51 -7.71 1.96
N TYR A 2 11.18 -6.71 1.40
CA TYR A 2 12.06 -5.81 2.16
C TYR A 2 11.47 -4.40 2.20
N LYS A 3 11.86 -3.63 3.22
CA LYS A 3 11.39 -2.26 3.40
C LYS A 3 12.26 -1.29 2.59
N SER A 4 11.64 -0.35 1.87
CA SER A 4 12.33 0.71 1.13
C SER A 4 11.56 2.04 1.22
N LYS A 5 12.14 3.08 0.64
CA LYS A 5 11.54 4.41 0.49
C LYS A 5 11.13 4.62 -0.96
N PHE A 6 9.98 5.23 -1.15
CA PHE A 6 9.40 5.47 -2.46
C PHE A 6 8.94 6.90 -2.59
N SER A 7 9.07 7.46 -3.79
CA SER A 7 8.33 8.65 -4.21
C SER A 7 7.18 8.26 -5.13
N ILE A 8 6.14 9.09 -5.21
CA ILE A 8 5.07 8.93 -6.19
C ILE A 8 5.42 9.75 -7.43
N ASP A 9 5.27 9.16 -8.62
CA ASP A 9 5.61 9.77 -9.91
C ASP A 9 7.08 10.25 -10.02
N GLY A 10 7.95 9.82 -9.10
CA GLY A 10 9.34 10.26 -9.03
C GLY A 10 9.56 11.60 -8.33
N ASP A 11 8.57 12.14 -7.59
CA ASP A 11 8.74 13.38 -6.82
C ASP A 11 9.57 13.16 -5.56
N GLU A 12 10.82 13.60 -5.58
CA GLU A 12 11.79 13.44 -4.49
C GLU A 12 11.67 14.51 -3.39
N ASP A 13 10.61 15.33 -3.36
CA ASP A 13 10.32 16.16 -2.19
C ASP A 13 10.23 15.29 -0.92
N PRO A 14 11.00 15.56 0.15
CA PRO A 14 10.95 14.79 1.38
C PRO A 14 9.55 14.62 1.99
N GLU A 15 8.62 15.55 1.74
CA GLU A 15 7.23 15.46 2.19
C GLU A 15 6.42 14.38 1.43
N ASN A 16 6.87 13.99 0.23
CA ASN A 16 6.23 13.01 -0.64
C ASN A 16 6.90 11.64 -0.61
N ILE A 17 7.93 11.46 0.22
CA ILE A 17 8.62 10.18 0.40
C ILE A 17 7.85 9.32 1.41
N VAL A 18 7.45 8.13 0.98
CA VAL A 18 6.76 7.14 1.82
C VAL A 18 7.63 5.90 2.02
N GLU A 19 7.43 5.22 3.15
CA GLU A 19 8.11 3.95 3.44
C GLU A 19 7.14 2.79 3.25
N GLY A 20 7.56 1.76 2.51
CA GLY A 20 6.74 0.60 2.20
C GLY A 20 7.56 -0.66 1.97
N TYR A 21 6.88 -1.76 1.64
CA TYR A 21 7.50 -3.03 1.36
C TYR A 21 7.43 -3.35 -0.13
N THR A 22 8.52 -3.88 -0.67
CA THR A 22 8.56 -4.33 -2.06
C THR A 22 9.28 -5.68 -2.16
N ASP A 23 9.06 -6.39 -3.26
CA ASP A 23 9.83 -7.56 -3.66
C ASP A 23 10.95 -7.21 -4.66
N GLY A 24 11.10 -5.91 -4.99
CA GLY A 24 12.08 -5.40 -5.96
C GLY A 24 11.66 -5.58 -7.41
N THR A 25 10.46 -6.12 -7.67
CA THR A 25 9.92 -6.20 -9.04
C THR A 25 9.43 -4.84 -9.49
N LEU A 26 9.66 -4.54 -10.77
CA LEU A 26 9.27 -3.29 -11.39
C LEU A 26 8.35 -3.54 -12.59
N TRP A 27 7.34 -2.69 -12.77
CA TRP A 27 6.52 -2.61 -13.97
C TRP A 27 6.66 -1.21 -14.59
N ASN A 28 7.21 -1.12 -15.80
CA ASN A 28 7.53 0.15 -16.46
C ASN A 28 8.37 1.13 -15.62
N GLY A 29 9.21 0.61 -14.71
CA GLY A 29 10.04 1.41 -13.81
C GLY A 29 9.38 1.75 -12.47
N TRP A 30 8.10 1.41 -12.28
CA TRP A 30 7.38 1.58 -11.02
C TRP A 30 7.46 0.32 -10.17
N ALA A 31 7.67 0.48 -8.87
CA ALA A 31 7.74 -0.61 -7.92
C ALA A 31 6.35 -1.08 -7.50
N ASN A 32 6.21 -2.40 -7.31
CA ASN A 32 5.08 -2.94 -6.57
C ASN A 32 5.31 -2.68 -5.08
N VAL A 33 4.41 -1.91 -4.46
CA VAL A 33 4.52 -1.52 -3.05
C VAL A 33 3.35 -2.07 -2.26
N CYS A 34 3.68 -2.69 -1.13
CA CYS A 34 2.75 -3.13 -0.11
C CYS A 34 2.94 -2.29 1.16
N PHE A 35 1.87 -1.71 1.66
CA PHE A 35 1.87 -0.96 2.91
C PHE A 35 1.19 -1.76 4.02
N THR A 36 1.68 -1.61 5.25
CA THR A 36 0.88 -1.99 6.41
C THR A 36 -0.34 -1.07 6.54
N ARG A 37 -1.31 -1.46 7.36
CA ARG A 37 -2.47 -0.61 7.67
C ARG A 37 -2.05 0.79 8.17
N GLU A 38 -1.05 0.86 9.05
CA GLU A 38 -0.57 2.13 9.61
C GLU A 38 0.06 3.01 8.53
N GLN A 39 0.86 2.43 7.64
CA GLN A 39 1.53 3.14 6.55
C GLN A 39 0.54 3.69 5.52
N VAL A 40 -0.42 2.86 5.08
CA VAL A 40 -1.42 3.31 4.09
C VAL A 40 -2.36 4.34 4.70
N SER A 41 -2.70 4.24 5.99
CA SER A 41 -3.50 5.26 6.68
C SER A 41 -2.76 6.59 6.74
N ALA A 42 -1.48 6.59 7.16
CA ALA A 42 -0.67 7.80 7.23
C ALA A 42 -0.52 8.48 5.86
N TRP A 43 -0.38 7.70 4.79
CA TRP A 43 -0.31 8.23 3.43
C TRP A 43 -1.66 8.79 2.96
N LEU A 44 -2.77 8.09 3.19
CA LEU A 44 -4.10 8.55 2.80
C LEU A 44 -4.58 9.74 3.63
N ASP A 45 -4.22 9.84 4.90
CA ASP A 45 -4.49 10.99 5.78
C ASP A 45 -3.81 12.28 5.28
N ALA A 46 -2.70 12.15 4.56
CA ALA A 46 -2.00 13.26 3.89
C ALA A 46 -2.50 13.53 2.47
N SER A 47 -3.40 12.70 1.95
CA SER A 47 -3.97 12.79 0.61
C SER A 47 -5.32 13.53 0.63
N PRO A 48 -5.82 13.99 -0.53
CA PRO A 48 -7.16 14.57 -0.62
C PRO A 48 -8.29 13.51 -0.63
N TYR A 49 -7.98 12.22 -0.51
CA TYR A 49 -8.94 11.13 -0.70
C TYR A 49 -9.56 10.67 0.63
N ASP A 50 -10.87 10.49 0.63
CA ASP A 50 -11.55 9.78 1.72
C ASP A 50 -11.27 8.28 1.62
N TYR A 51 -11.17 7.60 2.76
CA TYR A 51 -10.95 6.15 2.79
C TYR A 51 -11.61 5.49 4.01
N ARG A 52 -11.82 4.18 3.90
CA ARG A 52 -12.40 3.38 4.98
C ARG A 52 -11.89 1.95 4.95
N PHE A 53 -11.60 1.40 6.13
CA PHE A 53 -11.45 -0.04 6.32
C PHE A 53 -12.79 -0.72 6.61
N LEU A 54 -13.07 -1.79 5.89
CA LEU A 54 -14.13 -2.73 6.21
C LEU A 54 -13.52 -3.97 6.85
N GLU A 55 -13.80 -4.17 8.14
CA GLU A 55 -13.37 -5.36 8.85
C GLU A 55 -14.11 -6.60 8.35
N ALA A 56 -13.42 -7.75 8.36
CA ALA A 56 -14.02 -9.02 7.97
C ALA A 56 -15.20 -9.36 8.89
N ASN A 57 -16.39 -9.52 8.31
CA ASN A 57 -17.60 -9.85 9.03
C ASN A 57 -17.66 -11.38 9.15
N THR A 58 -17.63 -11.91 10.38
CA THR A 58 -17.43 -13.35 10.71
C THR A 58 -18.50 -14.34 10.20
N LYS A 59 -19.32 -13.97 9.21
CA LYS A 59 -20.28 -14.86 8.56
C LYS A 59 -20.40 -14.50 7.07
N MET A 60 -19.44 -14.92 6.24
CA MET A 60 -19.69 -15.62 4.97
C MET A 60 -18.42 -15.79 4.13
N ASN A 61 -17.96 -17.05 4.06
CA ASN A 61 -17.07 -17.62 3.03
C ASN A 61 -15.56 -17.26 3.08
N LYS A 62 -14.77 -18.13 2.42
CA LYS A 62 -13.34 -18.45 2.64
C LYS A 62 -12.29 -17.34 2.44
N ARG A 63 -12.63 -16.05 2.48
CA ARG A 63 -11.67 -14.94 2.44
C ARG A 63 -12.13 -13.79 3.35
N ASP A 64 -11.99 -14.02 4.65
CA ASP A 64 -12.27 -13.05 5.72
C ASP A 64 -11.06 -12.10 5.92
N TYR A 65 -10.69 -11.34 4.88
CA TYR A 65 -9.62 -10.35 4.98
C TYR A 65 -10.21 -8.94 5.05
N PRO A 66 -9.70 -8.06 5.92
CA PRO A 66 -10.04 -6.65 5.89
C PRO A 66 -9.87 -6.05 4.48
N VAL A 67 -10.73 -5.11 4.14
CA VAL A 67 -10.74 -4.44 2.83
C VAL A 67 -10.53 -2.94 3.04
N LEU A 68 -9.66 -2.34 2.25
CA LEU A 68 -9.49 -0.90 2.14
C LEU A 68 -10.35 -0.40 0.97
N LEU A 69 -11.18 0.60 1.24
CA LEU A 69 -11.91 1.37 0.25
C LEU A 69 -11.30 2.77 0.15
N ILE A 70 -10.96 3.21 -1.06
CA ILE A 70 -10.48 4.56 -1.34
C ILE A 70 -11.46 5.23 -2.31
N TYR A 71 -11.89 6.44 -1.97
CA TYR A 71 -12.88 7.20 -2.73
C TYR A 71 -12.21 8.30 -3.55
N PHE A 72 -12.15 8.10 -4.86
CA PHE A 72 -11.76 9.10 -5.85
C PHE A 72 -13.02 9.76 -6.41
N ASP A 73 -12.98 11.05 -6.75
CA ASP A 73 -14.09 11.88 -7.28
C ASP A 73 -15.36 11.12 -7.74
N ASP A 74 -15.22 10.24 -8.75
CA ASP A 74 -16.30 9.46 -9.36
C ASP A 74 -16.16 7.92 -9.22
N ARG A 75 -15.17 7.43 -8.45
CA ARG A 75 -14.79 5.99 -8.40
C ARG A 75 -14.43 5.53 -6.99
N GLU A 76 -14.77 4.27 -6.71
CA GLU A 76 -14.30 3.55 -5.52
C GLU A 76 -13.24 2.54 -5.95
N GLU A 77 -12.08 2.57 -5.30
CA GLU A 77 -11.06 1.52 -5.41
C GLU A 77 -11.16 0.58 -4.20
N ILE A 78 -11.14 -0.72 -4.47
CA ILE A 78 -11.32 -1.78 -3.46
C ILE A 78 -10.05 -2.62 -3.44
N ILE A 79 -9.38 -2.65 -2.28
CA ILE A 79 -8.13 -3.39 -2.09
C ILE A 79 -8.31 -4.38 -0.94
N GLU A 80 -8.25 -5.68 -1.26
CA GLU A 80 -8.23 -6.74 -0.26
C GLU A 80 -6.88 -6.76 0.45
N SER A 81 -6.88 -6.86 1.79
CA SER A 81 -5.64 -7.08 2.51
C SER A 81 -5.06 -8.46 2.20
N THR A 82 -3.73 -8.55 2.33
CA THR A 82 -2.95 -9.75 2.05
C THR A 82 -1.92 -9.97 3.16
N PRO A 83 -1.53 -11.23 3.44
CA PRO A 83 -0.38 -11.49 4.30
C PRO A 83 0.91 -10.88 3.72
N LEU A 84 1.52 -9.97 4.48
CA LEU A 84 2.80 -9.32 4.17
C LEU A 84 3.92 -9.98 4.99
N PRO A 85 4.73 -10.88 4.41
CA PRO A 85 5.91 -11.42 5.07
C PRO A 85 7.03 -10.36 5.07
N THR A 86 7.42 -9.93 6.26
CA THR A 86 8.48 -8.94 6.49
C THR A 86 9.85 -9.61 6.59
N ASP A 87 10.91 -8.81 6.49
CA ASP A 87 12.31 -9.24 6.55
C ASP A 87 12.73 -9.78 7.93
N ASN A 88 12.08 -9.32 9.01
CA ASN A 88 12.26 -9.85 10.37
C ASN A 88 11.51 -11.17 10.63
N GLY A 89 10.77 -11.70 9.65
CA GLY A 89 10.03 -12.96 9.75
C GLY A 89 8.62 -12.86 10.33
N GLU A 90 8.12 -11.66 10.59
CA GLU A 90 6.72 -11.42 10.93
C GLU A 90 5.81 -11.51 9.70
N ILE A 91 4.52 -11.74 9.94
CA ILE A 91 3.48 -11.66 8.90
C ILE A 91 2.48 -10.59 9.33
N LEU A 92 2.47 -9.49 8.59
CA LEU A 92 1.59 -8.35 8.84
C LEU A 92 0.38 -8.36 7.90
N GLU A 93 -0.63 -7.56 8.21
CA GLU A 93 -1.68 -7.18 7.27
C GLU A 93 -1.10 -6.15 6.29
N GLY A 94 -1.13 -6.46 5.00
CA GLY A 94 -0.62 -5.60 3.93
C GLY A 94 -1.67 -5.24 2.90
N TYR A 95 -1.52 -4.08 2.28
CA TYR A 95 -2.35 -3.59 1.17
C TYR A 95 -1.42 -3.30 0.00
N PHE A 96 -1.60 -4.01 -1.12
CA PHE A 96 -0.87 -3.70 -2.34
C PHE A 96 -1.51 -2.49 -3.00
N MET A 97 -0.72 -1.43 -3.14
CA MET A 97 -1.14 -0.19 -3.79
C MET A 97 -0.85 -0.30 -5.28
N GLU A 98 -1.48 -1.27 -5.94
CA GLU A 98 -1.36 -1.46 -7.39
C GLU A 98 -1.95 -0.24 -8.11
N GLY A 99 -1.32 0.17 -9.22
CA GLY A 99 -1.82 1.30 -10.03
C GLY A 99 -1.29 2.68 -9.63
N TYR A 100 -0.50 2.78 -8.57
CA TYR A 100 0.23 4.00 -8.20
C TYR A 100 1.67 3.94 -8.70
N CYS A 101 2.18 5.06 -9.20
CA CYS A 101 3.51 5.18 -9.81
C CYS A 101 4.62 5.31 -8.76
N PHE A 102 4.76 4.33 -7.85
CA PHE A 102 5.82 4.37 -6.85
C PHE A 102 7.19 4.14 -7.49
N VAL A 103 8.16 4.99 -7.19
CA VAL A 103 9.55 4.89 -7.65
C VAL A 103 10.43 4.68 -6.42
N ASP A 104 11.19 3.58 -6.38
CA ASP A 104 12.17 3.34 -5.32
C ASP A 104 13.33 4.36 -5.44
N ILE A 105 13.53 5.14 -4.38
CA ILE A 105 14.55 6.21 -4.33
C ILE A 105 15.87 5.75 -3.71
N ASN A 106 15.92 4.56 -3.11
CA ASN A 106 17.15 4.02 -2.52
C ASN A 106 18.00 3.28 -3.56
N LYS A 107 18.01 3.75 -4.82
CA LYS A 107 18.84 3.14 -5.87
C LYS A 107 20.33 3.40 -5.61
N ASP A 108 20.94 2.49 -4.88
CA ASP A 108 22.35 2.10 -4.98
C ASP A 108 22.46 0.70 -5.61
#